data_AF-A0A939JTJ8-F1
#
_entry.id   AF-A0A939JTJ8-F1
#
_cell.length_a   1.000
_cell.length_b   1.000
_cell.length_c   1.000
_cell.angle_alpha   90.00
_cell.angle_beta   90.00
_cell.angle_gamma   90.00
#
_symmetry.space_group_name_H-M   'P 1'
#
loop_
_entity.id
_entity.type
_entity.pdbx_description
1 polymer ?
#
loop_
_entity_poly.entity_id
_entity_poly.type
_entity_poly.pdbx_seq_one_letter_code
_entity_poly.pdbx_strand_id
1 'polypeptide(L)' 'MSAKDKAKAKAEQAKGKLKETTGRVTGDKGLETEGRVEKTKGHLHDTVENLRQNVKKKHHE' A
#
# COMPACT_ATOMS: atom_id res chain seq x y z
N MET A 1 -8.07 13.35 8.58
CA MET A 1 -6.81 13.34 7.81
C MET A 1 -6.62 14.71 7.16
N SER A 2 -5.49 15.38 7.41
CA SER A 2 -5.21 16.72 6.91
C SER A 2 -4.73 16.68 5.44
N ALA A 3 -4.80 17.79 4.71
CA ALA A 3 -4.36 17.87 3.31
C ALA A 3 -2.89 17.45 3.11
N LYS A 4 -2.05 17.70 4.14
CA LYS A 4 -0.64 17.27 4.20
C LYS A 4 -0.50 15.74 4.21
N ASP A 5 -1.38 15.03 4.90
CA ASP A 5 -1.37 13.56 4.95
C ASP A 5 -1.72 12.96 3.59
N LYS A 6 -2.72 13.54 2.89
CA LYS A 6 -3.07 13.10 1.53
C LYS A 6 -1.95 13.32 0.54
N ALA A 7 -1.26 14.47 0.62
CA ALA A 7 -0.12 14.76 -0.25
C ALA A 7 1.04 13.79 0.01
N LYS A 8 1.34 13.51 1.28
CA LYS A 8 2.38 12.56 1.67
C LYS A 8 2.05 11.13 1.21
N ALA A 9 0.80 10.70 1.39
CA ALA A 9 0.35 9.39 0.92
C ALA A 9 0.47 9.23 -0.61
N LYS A 10 0.07 10.26 -1.37
CA LYS A 10 0.26 10.27 -2.84
C LYS A 10 1.73 10.26 -3.24
N ALA A 11 2.57 11.00 -2.51
CA ALA A 11 4.01 11.02 -2.76
C ALA A 11 4.65 9.65 -2.51
N GLU A 12 4.29 8.97 -1.43
CA GLU A 12 4.76 7.62 -1.11
C GLU A 12 4.31 6.61 -2.17
N GLN A 13 3.04 6.66 -2.62
CA GLN A 13 2.56 5.82 -3.72
C GLN A 13 3.31 6.07 -5.03
N ALA A 14 3.58 7.34 -5.36
CA ALA A 14 4.35 7.69 -6.55
C ALA A 14 5.79 7.19 -6.45
N LYS A 15 6.42 7.34 -5.28
CA LYS A 15 7.78 6.88 -5.01
C LYS A 15 7.89 5.35 -5.07
N GLY A 16 6.91 4.63 -4.54
CA GLY A 16 6.82 3.17 -4.63
C GLY A 16 6.66 2.70 -6.08
N LYS A 17 5.76 3.32 -6.86
CA LYS A 17 5.65 3.05 -8.30
C LYS A 17 6.96 3.32 -9.04
N LEU A 18 7.62 4.43 -8.75
CA LEU A 18 8.92 4.75 -9.35
C LEU A 18 9.98 3.70 -9.01
N LYS A 19 10.11 3.29 -7.75
CA LYS A 19 11.01 2.19 -7.35
C LYS A 19 10.71 0.89 -8.10
N GLU A 20 9.43 0.52 -8.23
CA GLU A 20 9.01 -0.70 -8.92
C GLU A 20 9.35 -0.63 -10.42
N THR A 21 9.16 0.54 -11.03
CA THR A 21 9.43 0.75 -12.46
C THR A 21 10.93 0.80 -12.73
N THR A 22 11.67 1.56 -11.92
CA THR A 22 13.13 1.67 -12.02
C THR A 22 13.80 0.32 -11.72
N GLY A 23 13.35 -0.43 -10.71
CA GLY A 23 13.85 -1.77 -10.45
C GLY A 23 13.65 -2.72 -11.64
N ARG A 24 12.48 -2.66 -12.27
CA ARG A 24 12.18 -3.46 -13.46
C ARG A 24 13.01 -3.06 -14.68
N VAL A 25 13.25 -1.76 -14.88
CA VAL A 25 14.01 -1.22 -16.02
C VAL A 25 15.52 -1.46 -15.86
N THR A 26 16.05 -1.27 -14.65
CA THR A 26 17.48 -1.44 -14.35
C THR A 26 17.84 -2.91 -14.05
N GLY A 27 16.84 -3.81 -13.94
CA GLY A 27 17.05 -5.22 -13.59
C GLY A 27 17.37 -5.45 -12.11
N ASP A 28 17.16 -4.44 -11.27
CA ASP A 28 17.37 -4.52 -9.82
C ASP A 28 16.19 -5.23 -9.15
N LYS A 29 16.35 -6.53 -8.92
CA LYS A 29 15.35 -7.37 -8.25
C LYS A 29 15.02 -6.88 -6.84
N GLY A 30 15.94 -6.17 -6.17
CA GLY A 30 15.70 -5.62 -4.83
C GLY A 30 14.59 -4.59 -4.86
N LEU A 31 14.73 -3.57 -5.72
CA LEU A 31 13.75 -2.49 -5.89
C LEU A 31 12.39 -2.97 -6.39
N GLU A 32 12.36 -3.95 -7.31
CA GLU A 32 11.10 -4.55 -7.79
C GLU A 32 10.38 -5.31 -6.65
N THR A 33 11.14 -6.10 -5.89
CA THR A 33 10.58 -6.91 -4.80
C THR A 33 10.06 -6.04 -3.66
N GLU A 34 10.80 -4.99 -3.27
CA GLU A 34 10.38 -4.04 -2.25
C GLU A 34 9.02 -3.39 -2.61
N GLY A 35 8.89 -2.87 -3.83
CA GLY A 35 7.65 -2.22 -4.29
C GLY A 35 6.46 -3.18 -4.35
N ARG A 36 6.70 -4.43 -4.78
CA ARG A 36 5.65 -5.46 -4.89
C ARG A 36 5.22 -5.99 -3.52
N VAL A 37 6.15 -6.19 -2.59
CA VAL A 37 5.87 -6.61 -1.22
C VAL A 37 5.09 -5.53 -0.47
N GLU A 38 5.47 -4.26 -0.61
CA GLU A 38 4.78 -3.14 0.03
C GLU A 38 3.33 -2.98 -0.47
N LYS A 39 3.10 -3.11 -1.77
CA LYS A 39 1.74 -3.17 -2.35
C LYS A 39 0.92 -4.31 -1.77
N THR A 40 1.50 -5.50 -1.72
CA THR A 40 0.80 -6.71 -1.28
C THR A 40 0.46 -6.63 0.21
N LYS A 41 1.41 -6.14 1.02
CA LYS A 41 1.22 -5.93 2.45
C LYS A 41 0.19 -4.85 2.74
N GLY A 42 0.19 -3.76 1.95
CA GLY A 42 -0.85 -2.72 2.00
C GLY A 42 -2.23 -3.27 1.67
N HIS A 43 -2.38 -4.00 0.57
CA HIS A 43 -3.66 -4.62 0.17
C HIS A 43 -4.16 -5.64 1.21
N LEU A 44 -3.26 -6.45 1.77
CA LEU A 44 -3.60 -7.40 2.83
C LEU A 44 -4.07 -6.67 4.10
N HIS A 45 -3.38 -5.60 4.49
CA HIS A 45 -3.78 -4.81 5.65
C HIS A 45 -5.17 -4.19 5.43
N ASP A 46 -5.40 -3.57 4.27
CA ASP A 46 -6.68 -2.96 3.92
C ASP A 46 -7.82 -3.99 3.88
N THR A 47 -7.54 -5.19 3.36
CA THR A 47 -8.52 -6.28 3.29
C THR A 47 -8.85 -6.83 4.68
N VAL A 48 -7.83 -7.06 5.52
CA VAL A 48 -8.00 -7.54 6.90
C VAL A 48 -8.72 -6.51 7.74
N GLU A 49 -8.40 -5.23 7.56
CA GLU A 49 -9.04 -4.13 8.29
C GLU A 49 -10.51 -3.97 7.88
N ASN A 50 -10.83 -4.01 6.57
CA ASN A 50 -12.20 -4.02 6.07
C ASN A 50 -13.00 -5.24 6.57
N LEU A 51 -12.40 -6.43 6.58
CA LEU A 51 -13.04 -7.64 7.14
C LEU A 51 -13.32 -7.49 8.64
N ARG A 52 -12.35 -7.03 9.43
CA ARG A 52 -12.55 -6.76 10.87
C ARG A 52 -13.61 -5.70 11.10
N GLN A 53 -13.67 -4.66 10.28
CA GLN A 53 -14.65 -3.58 10.39
C GLN A 53 -16.07 -4.07 10.08
N ASN A 54 -16.23 -4.92 9.06
CA ASN A 54 -17.51 -5.53 8.71
C ASN A 54 -17.97 -6.58 9.74
N VAL A 55 -17.04 -7.37 10.30
CA VAL A 55 -17.34 -8.33 11.37
C VAL A 55 -17.71 -7.60 12.67
N LYS A 56 -17.02 -6.50 13.01
CA LYS A 56 -17.40 -5.66 14.16
C LYS A 56 -18.76 -5.00 14.00
N LYS A 57 -19.13 -4.57 12.78
CA LYS A 57 -20.46 -3.98 12.52
C LYS A 57 -21.60 -4.98 12.67
N LYS A 58 -21.38 -6.27 12.39
CA LYS A 58 -22.40 -7.33 12.54
C LYS A 58 -22.68 -7.77 13.98
N HIS A 59 -21.91 -7.29 14.96
CA HIS A 59 -22.05 -7.71 16.38
C HIS A 59 -22.72 -6.64 17.27
N HIS A 60 -23.35 -5.64 16.66
CA HIS A 60 -23.98 -4.51 17.34
C HIS A 60 -25.41 -4.25 16.80
N GLU A 61 -26.15 -5.34 16.56
CA GLU A 61 -27.62 -5.35 16.45
C GLU A 61 -28.17 -6.33 17.49
#